data_AF-A0A7Y0H7B2-F1
#
_entry.id   AF-A0A7Y0H7B2-F1
#
_cell.length_a   1.000
_cell.length_b   1.000
_cell.length_c   1.000
_cell.angle_alpha   90.00
_cell.angle_beta   90.00
_cell.angle_gamma   90.00
#
_symmetry.space_group_name_H-M   'P 1'
#
loop_
_entity.id
_entity.type
_entity.pdbx_description
1 polymer ?
#
loop_
_entity_poly.entity_id
_entity_poly.type
_entity_poly.pdbx_seq_one_letter_code
_entity_poly.pdbx_strand_id
1 'polypeptide(L)' 'MTITPLPRQGSTLLGRDKTGRRLRVSSHPDAGRVVLSIWQDDICRATLRLAEEDVPELVKMLSSSLIQPSAKESDVG' A
#
# COMPACT_ATOMS: atom_id res chain seq x y z
N MET A 1 21.52 21.66 3.51
CA MET A 1 20.58 20.62 3.05
C MET A 1 20.02 19.93 4.28
N THR A 2 18.76 20.16 4.62
CA THR A 2 18.10 19.53 5.78
C THR A 2 17.49 18.21 5.32
N ILE A 3 18.06 17.10 5.81
CA ILE A 3 17.46 15.77 5.67
C ILE A 3 16.40 15.68 6.76
N THR A 4 15.12 15.81 6.38
CA THR A 4 14.02 15.51 7.30
C THR A 4 14.01 14.00 7.54
N PRO A 5 14.15 13.52 8.79
CA PRO A 5 14.09 12.09 9.08
C PRO A 5 12.75 11.54 8.61
N LEU A 6 12.79 10.38 7.94
CA LEU A 6 11.57 9.72 7.48
C LEU A 6 10.66 9.45 8.70
N PRO A 7 9.40 9.91 8.68
CA PRO A 7 8.44 9.63 9.75
C PRO A 7 8.35 8.11 10.01
N ARG A 8 8.40 7.73 11.30
CA ARG A 8 8.56 6.34 11.78
C ARG A 8 7.30 5.47 11.66
N GLN A 9 6.21 6.00 11.12
CA GLN A 9 4.98 5.25 10.89
C GLN A 9 4.88 4.89 9.41
N GLY A 10 5.66 3.88 9.02
CA GLY A 10 5.55 3.29 7.70
C GLY A 10 5.16 1.83 7.81
N SER A 11 3.95 1.49 7.42
CA SER A 11 3.52 0.10 7.28
C SER A 11 4.06 -0.46 5.96
N THR A 12 4.64 -1.66 6.01
CA THR A 12 5.13 -2.37 4.83
C THR A 12 4.34 -3.66 4.62
N LEU A 13 3.87 -3.88 3.40
CA LEU A 13 3.22 -5.11 2.96
C LEU A 13 4.14 -5.86 2.00
N LEU A 14 4.36 -7.14 2.23
CA LEU A 14 5.13 -8.00 1.31
C LEU A 14 4.26 -8.36 0.11
N GLY A 15 4.82 -8.17 -1.09
CA GLY A 15 4.21 -8.64 -2.32
C GLY A 15 4.33 -10.15 -2.45
N ARG A 16 3.31 -10.79 -3.00
CA ARG A 16 3.28 -12.26 -3.24
C ARG A 16 3.60 -12.63 -4.69
N ASP A 17 3.66 -11.64 -5.58
CA ASP A 17 3.95 -11.77 -7.01
C ASP A 17 5.44 -12.03 -7.29
N LYS A 18 6.34 -11.49 -6.47
CA LYS A 18 7.79 -11.62 -6.68
C LYS A 18 8.56 -11.52 -5.35
N THR A 19 9.56 -12.38 -5.16
CA THR A 19 10.49 -12.30 -4.02
C THR A 19 11.14 -10.91 -3.94
N GLY A 20 11.19 -10.32 -2.75
CA GLY A 20 11.74 -8.98 -2.54
C GLY A 20 10.78 -7.84 -2.92
N ARG A 21 9.58 -8.14 -3.44
CA ARG A 21 8.54 -7.13 -3.67
C ARG A 21 7.94 -6.67 -2.34
N ARG A 22 7.81 -5.35 -2.17
CA ARG A 22 7.06 -4.77 -1.05
C ARG A 22 6.38 -3.46 -1.43
N LEU A 23 5.21 -3.21 -0.85
CA LEU A 23 4.55 -1.91 -0.82
C LEU A 23 4.86 -1.26 0.53
N ARG A 24 5.39 -0.03 0.51
CA ARG A 24 5.62 0.78 1.70
C ARG A 24 4.70 1.99 1.67
N VAL A 25 4.00 2.20 2.78
CA VAL A 25 3.21 3.39 3.09
C VAL A 25 4.05 4.29 3.99
N SER A 26 4.04 5.61 3.81
CA SER A 26 4.73 6.55 4.71
C SER A 26 3.96 7.87 4.76
N SER A 27 3.59 8.31 5.95
CA SER A 27 2.81 9.54 6.18
C SER A 27 3.73 10.71 6.49
N HIS A 28 3.51 11.87 5.90
CA HIS A 28 4.28 13.09 6.14
C HIS A 28 3.34 14.23 6.58
N PRO A 29 2.99 14.31 7.88
CA PRO A 29 2.01 15.27 8.39
C PRO A 29 2.39 16.73 8.10
N ASP A 30 3.66 17.09 8.28
CA ASP A 30 4.17 18.45 8.01
C ASP A 30 4.02 18.88 6.53
N ALA A 31 3.78 17.92 5.64
CA ALA A 31 3.60 18.15 4.22
C ALA A 31 2.21 17.72 3.70
N GLY A 32 1.27 17.39 4.60
CA GLY A 32 -0.12 17.06 4.27
C GLY A 32 -0.27 15.91 3.25
N ARG A 33 0.59 14.89 3.30
CA ARG A 33 0.59 13.82 2.28
C ARG A 33 0.93 12.44 2.81
N VAL A 34 0.44 11.44 2.09
CA VAL A 34 0.84 10.03 2.23
C VAL A 34 1.56 9.58 0.96
N VAL A 35 2.62 8.81 1.13
CA VAL A 35 3.43 8.26 0.03
C VAL A 35 3.29 6.75 0.01
N LEU A 36 2.87 6.22 -1.14
CA LEU A 36 2.90 4.81 -1.46
C LEU A 36 4.09 4.54 -2.37
N SER A 37 4.90 3.55 -2.05
CA SER A 37 6.07 3.20 -2.85
C SER A 37 6.20 1.70 -3.02
N ILE A 38 6.42 1.27 -4.26
CA ILE A 38 6.65 -0.13 -4.60
C ILE A 38 8.15 -0.35 -4.71
N TRP A 39 8.68 -1.30 -3.96
CA TRP A 39 10.10 -1.64 -3.94
C TRP A 39 10.33 -3.03 -4.51
N GLN A 40 11.52 -3.24 -5.08
CA GLN A 40 12.09 -4.54 -5.39
C GLN A 40 13.46 -4.56 -4.73
N ASP A 41 13.60 -5.37 -3.68
CA ASP A 41 14.79 -5.35 -2.82
C ASP A 41 15.00 -3.91 -2.33
N ASP A 42 16.15 -3.30 -2.60
CA ASP A 42 16.47 -1.92 -2.18
C ASP A 42 16.16 -0.85 -3.24
N ILE A 43 15.54 -1.23 -4.36
CA ILE A 43 15.25 -0.31 -5.46
C ILE A 43 13.77 0.07 -5.43
N CYS A 44 13.49 1.37 -5.28
CA CYS A 44 12.14 1.91 -5.49
C CYS A 44 11.80 1.88 -6.98
N ARG A 45 10.72 1.17 -7.32
CA ARG A 45 10.25 0.97 -8.70
C ARG A 45 9.13 1.91 -9.09
N ALA A 46 8.31 2.33 -8.13
CA ALA A 46 7.23 3.29 -8.35
C ALA A 46 6.93 4.06 -7.07
N THR A 47 6.50 5.32 -7.22
CA THR A 47 6.05 6.17 -6.12
C THR A 47 4.75 6.86 -6.52
N LEU A 48 3.76 6.83 -5.64
CA LEU A 48 2.54 7.63 -5.72
C LEU A 48 2.45 8.50 -4.47
N ARG A 49 2.18 9.80 -4.67
CA ARG A 49 1.96 10.76 -3.59
C ARG A 49 0.47 11.10 -3.59
N LEU A 50 -0.15 10.96 -2.44
CA LEU A 50 -1.57 11.26 -2.23
C LEU A 50 -1.67 12.44 -1.28
N ALA A 51 -2.63 13.33 -1.53
CA ALA A 51 -3.06 14.25 -0.51
C ALA A 51 -3.69 13.45 0.65
N GLU A 52 -3.68 14.00 1.86
CA GLU A 52 -4.24 13.30 3.02
C GLU A 52 -5.73 13.02 2.84
N GLU A 53 -6.46 13.94 2.21
CA GLU A 53 -7.89 13.85 1.91
C GLU A 53 -8.26 12.74 0.92
N ASP A 54 -7.33 12.27 0.09
CA ASP A 54 -7.56 11.21 -0.91
C ASP A 54 -7.42 9.81 -0.30
N VAL A 55 -6.79 9.68 0.87
CA VAL A 55 -6.51 8.38 1.51
C VAL A 55 -7.78 7.58 1.80
N PRO A 56 -8.87 8.17 2.35
CA PRO A 56 -10.12 7.45 2.58
C PRO A 56 -10.73 6.87 1.30
N GLU A 57 -10.64 7.58 0.17
CA GLU A 57 -11.13 7.09 -1.12
C GLU A 57 -10.33 5.87 -1.60
N LEU A 58 -9.01 5.92 -1.50
CA LEU A 58 -8.17 4.76 -1.80
C LEU A 58 -8.54 3.55 -0.92
N VAL A 59 -8.73 3.75 0.39
CA VAL A 59 -9.12 2.66 1.30
C VAL A 59 -10.46 2.06 0.86
N LYS A 60 -11.44 2.89 0.50
CA LYS A 60 -12.72 2.43 -0.04
C LYS A 60 -12.53 1.60 -1.30
N MET A 61 -11.73 2.07 -2.27
CA MET A 61 -11.43 1.32 -3.50
C MET A 61 -10.81 -0.05 -3.21
N LEU A 62 -9.84 -0.11 -2.28
CA LEU A 62 -9.20 -1.35 -1.86
C LEU A 62 -10.21 -2.31 -1.21
N SER A 63 -11.02 -1.83 -0.27
CA SER A 63 -12.04 -2.65 0.39
C SER A 63 -13.12 -3.15 -0.58
N SER A 64 -13.51 -2.35 -1.57
CA SER A 64 -14.45 -2.78 -2.62
C SER A 64 -13.84 -3.79 -3.60
N SER A 65 -12.51 -3.90 -3.68
CA SER A 65 -11.82 -4.86 -4.54
C SER A 65 -11.65 -6.26 -3.93
N LEU A 66 -12.16 -6.49 -2.72
CA LEU A 66 -12.10 -7.79 -2.06
C LEU A 66 -12.81 -8.85 -2.91
N ILE A 67 -12.04 -9.79 -3.44
CA ILE A 67 -12.59 -10.95 -4.15
C ILE A 67 -13.23 -11.86 -3.10
N GLN A 68 -14.54 -12.05 -3.20
CA GLN A 68 -15.21 -13.06 -2.38
C GLN A 68 -14.68 -14.44 -2.77
N PRO A 69 -14.35 -15.33 -1.82
CA PRO A 69 -14.11 -16.72 -2.15
C PRO A 69 -15.39 -17.26 -2.81
N SER A 70 -15.25 -17.79 -4.02
CA SER A 70 -16.34 -18.49 -4.69
C SER A 70 -16.85 -19.56 -3.75
N ALA A 71 -18.07 -19.41 -3.24
CA ALA A 71 -18.80 -20.50 -2.65
C ALA A 71 -19.08 -21.51 -3.78
N LYS A 72 -18.14 -22.41 -4.04
CA LYS A 72 -18.48 -23.66 -4.72
C LYS A 72 -19.24 -24.51 -3.72
N GLU A 73 -20.54 -24.30 -3.75
CA GLU A 73 -21.53 -25.33 -4.04
C GLU A 73 -21.34 -26.65 -3.27
N SER A 74 -22.20 -26.80 -2.26
CA SER A 74 -22.65 -28.08 -1.76
C SER A 74 -23.05 -29.01 -2.91
N ASP A 75 -22.86 -30.32 -2.67
CA ASP A 75 -23.56 -31.46 -3.26
C ASP A 75 -22.77 -32.41 -4.18
N VAL A 76 -23.11 -33.69 -4.02
CA VAL A 76 -22.77 -34.93 -4.72
C VAL A 76 -21.43 -35.57 -4.34
N GLY A 77 -21.39 -36.70 -3.60
CA GLY A 77 -22.42 -37.60 -3.08
C GLY A 77 -21.78 -38.73 -2.27
#